data_AF-A0A7C4MAA8-F1
#
_entry.id   AF-A0A7C4MAA8-F1
#
_cell.length_a   1.000
_cell.length_b   1.000
_cell.length_c   1.000
_cell.angle_alpha   90.00
_cell.angle_beta   90.00
_cell.angle_gamma   90.00
#
_symmetry.space_group_name_H-M   'P 1'
#
loop_
_entity.id
_entity.type
_entity.pdbx_description
1 polymer ?
#
loop_
_entity_poly.entity_id
_entity_poly.type
_entity_poly.pdbx_seq_one_letter_code
_entity_poly.pdbx_strand_id
1 'polypeptide(L)'
;MDIEELKNRIIEILKEQGFEINPHLKPKECSKTAYQKIQQKARLEQIALHKKFLSSSIKKVKKFCRNGNEIIPERISLELREVQPDSFEEILFKWWNLIWWSIPYQRSIGRQMRFLLWDKTHDAPFGLILLQSPILKMSARDKYLGIPRDELDIWVNKSLYAQRVGALPPYNELLGGKMVALALTCNEIREAYKRKYSNYATLLKKRQLEPELLFITTTSAFGESSIYNRLKYNEEVVAEFLGYTKGSGTFHIPESLYKELLAFLESKGIDISRGCEHGPSRKLRLISLGLRYLGIADFVYHGIKRGVYLFPLAKNLKKVINEGESPIWVDRPFNKLVDYWKERWAIPRSKRVLKWKEFDCNKFFEEIEKMLEEV
;
A
#
# COMPACT_ATOMS: atom_id res chain seq x y z
N MET A 1 11.83 -13.51 -32.83
CA MET A 1 12.47 -13.55 -31.49
C MET A 1 12.40 -14.98 -31.02
N ASP A 2 13.55 -15.55 -30.69
CA ASP A 2 13.63 -16.94 -30.23
C ASP A 2 13.02 -17.05 -28.81
N ILE A 3 12.32 -18.15 -28.55
CA ILE A 3 11.71 -18.44 -27.24
C ILE A 3 12.80 -18.48 -26.16
N GLU A 4 13.94 -19.09 -26.49
CA GLU A 4 15.03 -19.25 -25.54
C GLU A 4 15.72 -17.91 -25.24
N GLU A 5 15.85 -17.03 -26.23
CA GLU A 5 16.38 -15.67 -26.05
C GLU A 5 15.51 -14.84 -25.07
N LEU A 6 14.18 -14.79 -25.28
CA LEU A 6 13.29 -14.01 -24.41
C LEU A 6 13.28 -14.58 -22.98
N LYS A 7 13.29 -15.90 -22.85
CA LYS A 7 13.37 -16.60 -21.57
C LYS A 7 14.68 -16.30 -20.83
N ASN A 8 15.82 -16.34 -21.52
CA ASN A 8 17.12 -16.02 -20.94
C ASN A 8 17.19 -14.58 -20.43
N ARG A 9 16.67 -13.62 -21.20
CA ARG A 9 16.58 -12.21 -20.79
C ARG A 9 15.72 -12.00 -19.54
N ILE A 10 14.59 -12.70 -19.43
CA ILE A 10 13.76 -12.69 -18.21
C ILE A 10 14.55 -13.25 -17.02
N ILE A 11 15.25 -14.38 -17.21
CA ILE A 11 16.07 -15.01 -16.16
C ILE A 11 17.18 -14.07 -15.69
N GLU A 12 17.89 -13.42 -16.61
CA GLU A 12 18.95 -12.47 -16.31
C GLU A 12 18.44 -11.30 -15.47
N ILE A 13 17.33 -10.68 -15.88
CA ILE A 13 16.72 -9.56 -15.14
C ILE A 13 16.28 -9.98 -13.73
N LEU A 14 15.75 -11.19 -13.56
CA LEU A 14 15.41 -11.70 -12.24
C LEU A 14 16.67 -11.91 -11.38
N LYS A 15 17.75 -12.45 -11.95
CA LYS A 15 19.03 -12.63 -11.24
C LYS A 15 19.65 -11.28 -10.83
N GLU A 16 19.62 -10.29 -11.71
CA GLU A 16 20.04 -8.90 -11.44
C GLU A 16 19.26 -8.28 -10.27
N GLN A 17 17.96 -8.55 -10.19
CA GLN A 17 17.10 -8.04 -9.12
C GLN A 17 17.36 -8.72 -7.77
N GLY A 18 18.12 -9.81 -7.74
CA GLY A 18 18.44 -10.53 -6.50
C GLY A 18 17.68 -11.84 -6.32
N PHE A 19 17.10 -12.39 -7.39
CA PHE A 19 16.53 -13.75 -7.37
C PHE A 19 17.57 -14.82 -7.69
N GLU A 20 17.35 -16.01 -7.14
CA GLU A 20 17.97 -17.25 -7.54
C GLU A 20 16.90 -18.22 -8.06
N ILE A 21 17.31 -19.13 -8.94
CA ILE A 21 16.45 -20.12 -9.56
C ILE A 21 17.03 -21.49 -9.20
N ASN A 22 16.48 -22.16 -8.19
CA ASN A 22 16.84 -23.53 -7.83
C ASN A 22 15.79 -24.17 -6.89
N PRO A 23 14.97 -25.15 -7.34
CA PRO A 23 14.46 -25.35 -8.70
C PRO A 23 13.41 -24.29 -9.10
N HIS A 24 12.91 -23.51 -8.13
CA HIS A 24 11.94 -22.43 -8.32
C HIS A 24 12.56 -21.06 -8.03
N LEU A 25 11.85 -20.01 -8.46
CA LEU A 25 12.25 -18.61 -8.23
C LEU A 25 12.11 -18.23 -6.75
N LYS A 26 13.20 -17.79 -6.13
CA LYS A 26 13.20 -17.29 -4.75
C LYS A 26 14.21 -16.17 -4.56
N PRO A 27 14.03 -15.28 -3.58
CA PRO A 27 15.03 -14.28 -3.23
C PRO A 27 16.30 -14.97 -2.75
N LYS A 28 17.48 -14.47 -3.16
CA LYS A 28 18.78 -14.97 -2.68
C LYS A 28 18.94 -14.88 -1.16
N GLU A 29 18.31 -13.87 -0.56
CA GLU A 29 18.36 -13.61 0.87
C GLU A 29 16.98 -13.22 1.38
N CYS A 30 16.59 -13.76 2.53
CA CYS A 30 15.30 -13.49 3.17
C CYS A 30 15.40 -12.36 4.20
N SER A 31 15.95 -11.20 3.80
CA SER A 31 16.09 -10.03 4.66
C SER A 31 15.32 -8.82 4.13
N LYS A 32 14.95 -7.91 5.04
CA LYS A 32 14.24 -6.67 4.68
C LYS A 32 15.07 -5.84 3.69
N THR A 33 16.38 -5.77 3.89
CA THR A 33 17.32 -5.05 3.03
C THR A 33 17.40 -5.69 1.64
N ALA A 34 17.46 -7.01 1.54
CA ALA A 34 17.41 -7.72 0.26
C ALA A 34 16.10 -7.44 -0.50
N TYR A 35 14.95 -7.47 0.19
CA TYR A 35 13.68 -7.17 -0.46
C TYR A 35 13.54 -5.70 -0.88
N GLN A 36 14.17 -4.77 -0.18
CA GLN A 36 14.24 -3.37 -0.61
C GLN A 36 15.07 -3.22 -1.89
N LYS A 37 16.21 -3.92 -2.00
CA LYS A 37 17.04 -3.94 -3.21
C LYS A 37 16.28 -4.46 -4.42
N ILE A 38 15.50 -5.53 -4.26
CA ILE A 38 14.62 -6.06 -5.32
C ILE A 38 13.68 -4.99 -5.89
N GLN A 39 13.18 -4.07 -5.05
CA GLN A 39 12.25 -3.01 -5.46
C GLN A 39 12.95 -1.76 -6.02
N GLN A 40 14.28 -1.67 -5.92
CA GLN A 40 15.03 -0.45 -6.23
C GLN A 40 14.87 -0.04 -7.70
N LYS A 41 15.02 -0.98 -8.64
CA LYS A 41 14.87 -0.72 -10.08
C LYS A 41 13.49 -0.17 -10.41
N ALA A 42 12.43 -0.81 -9.90
CA ALA A 42 11.05 -0.38 -10.07
C ALA A 42 10.78 1.02 -9.47
N ARG A 43 11.37 1.30 -8.30
CA ARG A 43 11.27 2.60 -7.64
C ARG A 43 11.95 3.70 -8.47
N LEU A 44 13.17 3.46 -8.95
CA LEU A 44 13.89 4.43 -9.77
C LEU A 44 13.17 4.72 -11.08
N GLU A 45 12.61 3.72 -11.74
CA GLU A 45 11.79 3.94 -12.95
C GLU A 45 10.56 4.81 -12.67
N GLN A 46 9.89 4.62 -11.52
CA GLN A 46 8.76 5.49 -11.14
C GLN A 46 9.20 6.92 -10.83
N ILE A 47 10.38 7.10 -10.23
CA ILE A 47 10.96 8.42 -9.96
C ILE A 47 11.32 9.11 -11.28
N ALA A 48 12.03 8.42 -12.18
CA ALA A 48 12.40 8.94 -13.51
C ALA A 48 11.16 9.35 -14.31
N LEU A 49 10.13 8.50 -14.34
CA LEU A 49 8.84 8.78 -14.99
C LEU A 49 8.17 10.05 -14.46
N HIS A 50 8.36 10.37 -13.18
CA HIS A 50 7.76 11.51 -12.51
C HIS A 50 8.74 12.65 -12.21
N LYS A 51 9.95 12.63 -12.79
CA LYS A 51 11.04 13.58 -12.52
C LYS A 51 10.57 15.04 -12.61
N LYS A 52 9.93 15.42 -13.72
CA LYS A 52 9.40 16.78 -13.93
C LYS A 52 8.43 17.22 -12.82
N PHE A 53 7.54 16.33 -12.40
CA PHE A 53 6.60 16.60 -11.30
C PHE A 53 7.34 16.74 -9.95
N LEU A 54 8.27 15.84 -9.66
CA LEU A 54 9.05 15.83 -8.42
C LEU A 54 9.89 17.10 -8.28
N SER A 55 10.64 17.48 -9.32
CA SER A 55 11.48 18.68 -9.34
C SER A 55 10.65 19.96 -9.25
N SER A 56 9.55 20.07 -10.00
CA SER A 56 8.70 21.27 -9.96
C SER A 56 7.96 21.46 -8.64
N SER A 57 7.73 20.38 -7.89
CA SER A 57 6.98 20.42 -6.62
C SER A 57 7.87 20.52 -5.39
N ILE A 58 9.19 20.34 -5.52
CA ILE A 58 10.10 20.17 -4.39
C ILE A 58 10.06 21.35 -3.42
N LYS A 59 10.09 22.59 -3.92
CA LYS A 59 10.01 23.81 -3.11
C LYS A 59 8.72 23.86 -2.28
N LYS A 60 7.59 23.45 -2.88
CA LYS A 60 6.30 23.43 -2.21
C LYS A 60 6.25 22.39 -1.10
N VAL A 61 6.84 21.21 -1.32
CA VAL A 61 6.88 20.13 -0.32
C VAL A 61 7.85 20.47 0.81
N LYS A 62 9.04 20.99 0.47
CA LYS A 62 10.09 21.39 1.42
C LYS A 62 9.59 22.40 2.45
N LYS A 63 8.70 23.32 2.06
CA LYS A 63 8.06 24.30 2.96
C LYS A 63 7.40 23.67 4.19
N PHE A 64 6.87 22.45 4.07
CA PHE A 64 6.14 21.77 5.14
C PHE A 64 6.94 20.63 5.78
N CYS A 65 8.21 20.46 5.41
CA CYS A 65 9.11 19.60 6.16
C CYS A 65 9.61 20.32 7.41
N ARG A 66 9.72 19.59 8.52
CA ARG A 66 10.25 20.10 9.79
C ARG A 66 11.43 19.24 10.22
N ASN A 67 12.49 19.88 10.69
CA ASN A 67 13.61 19.14 11.26
C ASN A 67 13.13 18.39 12.49
N GLY A 68 13.82 17.30 12.80
CA GLY A 68 13.52 16.46 13.95
C GLY A 68 13.45 17.26 15.26
N ASN A 69 14.41 18.15 15.47
CA ASN A 69 14.53 18.97 16.68
C ASN A 69 13.43 20.05 16.84
N GLU A 70 12.67 20.37 15.78
CA GLU A 70 11.54 21.31 15.83
C GLU A 70 10.27 20.66 16.38
N ILE A 71 10.19 19.32 16.38
CA ILE A 71 9.01 18.59 16.83
C ILE A 71 9.00 18.48 18.35
N ILE A 72 7.90 18.88 18.95
CA ILE A 72 7.60 18.72 20.38
C ILE A 72 6.56 17.58 20.52
N PRO A 73 6.97 16.34 20.84
CA PRO A 73 6.10 15.17 20.82
C PRO A 73 4.80 15.31 21.64
N GLU A 74 4.87 15.98 22.78
CA GLU A 74 3.74 16.24 23.68
C GLU A 74 2.67 17.13 23.04
N ARG A 75 3.11 18.05 22.16
CA ARG A 75 2.26 19.03 21.49
C ARG A 75 1.71 18.54 20.15
N ILE A 76 2.14 17.38 19.66
CA ILE A 76 1.60 16.80 18.42
C ILE A 76 0.07 16.74 18.51
N SER A 77 -0.58 17.38 17.53
CA SER A 77 -2.03 17.38 17.37
C SER A 77 -2.35 17.05 15.92
N LEU A 78 -2.98 15.91 15.69
CA LEU A 78 -3.25 15.45 14.34
C LEU A 78 -4.67 15.79 13.89
N GLU A 79 -4.82 16.00 12.59
CA GLU A 79 -6.10 15.99 11.89
C GLU A 79 -6.04 15.07 10.68
N LEU A 80 -7.18 14.53 10.28
CA LEU A 80 -7.31 13.65 9.12
C LEU A 80 -7.87 14.46 7.95
N ARG A 81 -7.04 14.78 6.95
CA ARG A 81 -7.45 15.51 5.74
C ARG A 81 -7.71 14.54 4.61
N GLU A 82 -8.91 14.57 4.04
CA GLU A 82 -9.19 13.85 2.79
C GLU A 82 -8.51 14.56 1.62
N VAL A 83 -7.76 13.82 0.81
CA VAL A 83 -7.01 14.35 -0.33
C VAL A 83 -7.91 14.43 -1.55
N GLN A 84 -8.32 15.65 -1.89
CA GLN A 84 -9.14 15.94 -3.05
C GLN A 84 -8.32 15.97 -4.36
N PRO A 85 -8.93 15.68 -5.51
CA PRO A 85 -8.29 15.90 -6.81
C PRO A 85 -7.87 17.36 -7.00
N ASP A 86 -6.74 17.58 -7.66
CA ASP A 86 -6.19 18.89 -8.03
C ASP A 86 -5.89 19.81 -6.82
N SER A 87 -5.79 19.23 -5.62
CA SER A 87 -5.51 19.96 -4.39
C SER A 87 -4.02 20.00 -4.06
N PHE A 88 -3.65 20.89 -3.13
CA PHE A 88 -2.28 20.94 -2.63
C PHE A 88 -1.88 19.64 -1.89
N GLU A 89 -2.82 19.06 -1.14
CA GLU A 89 -2.63 17.76 -0.46
C GLU A 89 -2.34 16.65 -1.46
N GLU A 90 -2.89 16.71 -2.68
CA GLU A 90 -2.59 15.72 -3.72
C GLU A 90 -1.12 15.79 -4.16
N ILE A 91 -0.56 17.01 -4.26
CA ILE A 91 0.87 17.21 -4.55
C ILE A 91 1.71 16.57 -3.46
N LEU A 92 1.43 16.90 -2.19
CA LEU A 92 2.14 16.32 -1.04
C LEU A 92 2.03 14.80 -1.01
N PHE A 93 0.81 14.28 -1.16
CA PHE A 93 0.50 12.85 -1.10
C PHE A 93 1.24 12.08 -2.18
N LYS A 94 1.24 12.58 -3.43
CA LYS A 94 1.93 11.95 -4.56
C LYS A 94 3.44 12.03 -4.39
N TRP A 95 3.97 13.19 -4.02
CA TRP A 95 5.42 13.38 -3.87
C TRP A 95 6.00 12.46 -2.81
N TRP A 96 5.40 12.43 -1.61
CA TRP A 96 5.86 11.57 -0.52
C TRP A 96 5.72 10.08 -0.86
N ASN A 97 4.66 9.66 -1.56
CA ASN A 97 4.51 8.28 -2.01
C ASN A 97 5.61 7.82 -2.98
N LEU A 98 6.09 8.71 -3.85
CA LEU A 98 7.15 8.42 -4.83
C LEU A 98 8.53 8.34 -4.16
N ILE A 99 8.79 9.18 -3.16
CA ILE A 99 10.11 9.34 -2.57
C ILE A 99 10.35 8.48 -1.33
N TRP A 100 9.40 8.43 -0.39
CA TRP A 100 9.70 7.98 0.96
C TRP A 100 9.82 6.45 1.13
N TRP A 101 8.95 5.69 0.48
CA TRP A 101 8.90 4.24 0.68
C TRP A 101 9.71 3.48 -0.35
N SER A 102 10.30 2.35 0.08
CA SER A 102 11.03 1.45 -0.81
C SER A 102 10.11 0.70 -1.79
N ILE A 103 8.85 0.44 -1.41
CA ILE A 103 7.87 -0.15 -2.33
C ILE A 103 7.34 0.96 -3.25
N PRO A 104 7.52 0.82 -4.57
CA PRO A 104 7.15 1.85 -5.54
C PRO A 104 5.67 2.18 -5.45
N TYR A 105 5.36 3.47 -5.63
CA TYR A 105 3.98 3.91 -5.74
C TYR A 105 3.39 3.41 -7.04
N GLN A 106 2.21 2.79 -6.96
CA GLN A 106 1.45 2.33 -8.11
C GLN A 106 0.09 3.01 -8.08
N ARG A 107 -0.40 3.42 -9.25
CA ARG A 107 -1.74 4.00 -9.39
C ARG A 107 -2.76 3.00 -8.87
N SER A 108 -3.60 3.46 -7.95
CA SER A 108 -4.68 2.65 -7.41
C SER A 108 -5.75 2.36 -8.47
N ILE A 109 -6.58 1.35 -8.23
CA ILE A 109 -7.66 0.95 -9.16
C ILE A 109 -8.99 0.83 -8.41
N GLY A 110 -10.08 1.17 -9.10
CA GLY A 110 -11.45 1.09 -8.58
C GLY A 110 -11.77 2.20 -7.56
N ARG A 111 -12.55 1.86 -6.54
CA ARG A 111 -12.83 2.73 -5.37
C ARG A 111 -11.50 3.17 -4.73
N GLN A 112 -11.39 4.45 -4.39
CA GLN A 112 -10.18 5.07 -3.86
C GLN A 112 -10.52 6.13 -2.84
N MET A 113 -9.81 6.11 -1.72
CA MET A 113 -9.82 7.16 -0.72
C MET A 113 -8.39 7.42 -0.25
N ARG A 114 -8.06 8.70 -0.12
CA ARG A 114 -6.71 9.15 0.18
C ARG A 114 -6.79 10.09 1.35
N PHE A 115 -5.96 9.86 2.36
CA PHE A 115 -5.91 10.73 3.53
C PHE A 115 -4.48 11.12 3.86
N LEU A 116 -4.32 12.38 4.22
CA LEU A 116 -3.12 12.95 4.80
C LEU A 116 -3.41 13.21 6.28
N LEU A 117 -2.65 12.57 7.16
CA LEU A 117 -2.62 12.97 8.56
C LEU A 117 -1.71 14.19 8.64
N TRP A 118 -2.21 15.27 9.24
CA TRP A 118 -1.50 16.54 9.35
C TRP A 118 -1.25 16.88 10.82
N ASP A 119 -0.01 17.23 11.17
CA ASP A 119 0.29 17.81 12.47
C ASP A 119 0.00 19.31 12.44
N LYS A 120 -1.07 19.72 13.12
CA LYS A 120 -1.51 21.12 13.19
C LYS A 120 -0.54 22.01 13.96
N THR A 121 0.17 21.45 14.93
CA THR A 121 1.05 22.24 15.82
C THR A 121 2.35 22.60 15.11
N HIS A 122 2.90 21.66 14.35
CA HIS A 122 4.16 21.87 13.63
C HIS A 122 3.97 22.21 12.14
N ASP A 123 2.71 22.26 11.68
CA ASP A 123 2.31 22.52 10.31
C ASP A 123 3.06 21.63 9.30
N ALA A 124 2.91 20.32 9.46
CA ALA A 124 3.69 19.33 8.72
C ALA A 124 2.89 18.04 8.42
N PRO A 125 3.18 17.36 7.29
CA PRO A 125 2.54 16.11 6.95
C PRO A 125 3.07 14.99 7.88
N PHE A 126 2.17 14.34 8.61
CA PHE A 126 2.50 13.30 9.59
C PHE A 126 2.58 11.91 8.95
N GLY A 127 1.62 11.57 8.08
CA GLY A 127 1.49 10.23 7.54
C GLY A 127 0.42 10.13 6.46
N LEU A 128 0.48 9.06 5.67
CA LEU A 128 -0.41 8.85 4.53
C LEU A 128 -1.20 7.56 4.66
N ILE A 129 -2.47 7.63 4.25
CA ILE A 129 -3.34 6.48 4.03
C ILE A 129 -3.80 6.48 2.57
N LEU A 130 -3.55 5.37 1.86
CA LEU A 130 -4.10 5.10 0.54
C LEU A 130 -4.99 3.87 0.62
N LEU A 131 -6.30 4.08 0.51
CA LEU A 131 -7.28 3.01 0.41
C LEU A 131 -7.70 2.83 -1.05
N GLN A 132 -7.84 1.57 -1.46
CA GLN A 132 -8.33 1.22 -2.78
C GLN A 132 -9.25 -0.01 -2.75
N SER A 133 -9.81 -0.37 -3.91
CA SER A 133 -10.57 -1.62 -4.04
C SER A 133 -9.68 -2.82 -3.69
N PRO A 134 -10.16 -3.75 -2.84
CA PRO A 134 -9.38 -4.93 -2.48
C PRO A 134 -9.18 -5.89 -3.64
N ILE A 135 -8.16 -6.74 -3.52
CA ILE A 135 -8.05 -7.93 -4.35
C ILE A 135 -9.29 -8.79 -4.12
N LEU A 136 -9.96 -9.16 -5.21
CA LEU A 136 -11.23 -9.90 -5.14
C LEU A 136 -11.07 -11.23 -4.41
N LYS A 137 -10.05 -12.02 -4.76
CA LYS A 137 -9.77 -13.33 -4.14
C LYS A 137 -8.53 -13.24 -3.27
N MET A 138 -8.68 -13.36 -1.96
CA MET A 138 -7.58 -13.37 -1.01
C MET A 138 -7.83 -14.45 0.04
N SER A 139 -7.26 -15.63 -0.20
CA SER A 139 -7.55 -16.84 0.60
C SER A 139 -7.40 -16.64 2.10
N ALA A 140 -6.45 -15.82 2.58
CA ALA A 140 -6.27 -15.56 4.00
C ALA A 140 -7.50 -14.85 4.61
N ARG A 141 -8.00 -13.80 3.94
CA ARG A 141 -9.23 -13.09 4.34
C ARG A 141 -10.45 -13.96 4.19
N ASP A 142 -10.61 -14.57 3.01
CA ASP A 142 -11.85 -15.26 2.65
C ASP A 142 -12.12 -16.43 3.60
N LYS A 143 -11.08 -17.23 3.91
CA LYS A 143 -11.18 -18.33 4.87
C LYS A 143 -11.40 -17.83 6.30
N TYR A 144 -10.72 -16.76 6.71
CA TYR A 144 -10.82 -16.25 8.08
C TYR A 144 -12.22 -15.69 8.40
N LEU A 145 -12.81 -14.98 7.43
CA LEU A 145 -14.13 -14.37 7.57
C LEU A 145 -15.27 -15.35 7.25
N GLY A 146 -14.98 -16.47 6.58
CA GLY A 146 -15.99 -17.44 6.16
C GLY A 146 -16.80 -16.98 4.94
N ILE A 147 -16.27 -16.07 4.11
CA ILE A 147 -17.03 -15.42 3.04
C ILE A 147 -17.56 -16.48 2.05
N PRO A 148 -18.90 -16.55 1.81
CA PRO A 148 -19.48 -17.41 0.78
C PRO A 148 -18.91 -17.11 -0.61
N ARG A 149 -18.65 -18.16 -1.41
CA ARG A 149 -17.93 -18.01 -2.70
C ARG A 149 -18.75 -17.26 -3.75
N ASP A 150 -20.04 -17.48 -3.75
CA ASP A 150 -21.06 -16.86 -4.60
C ASP A 150 -21.32 -15.39 -4.23
N GLU A 151 -21.12 -15.02 -2.97
CA GLU A 151 -21.29 -13.64 -2.48
C GLU A 151 -19.97 -12.87 -2.29
N LEU A 152 -18.83 -13.47 -2.65
CA LEU A 152 -17.51 -12.89 -2.43
C LEU A 152 -17.41 -11.44 -2.93
N ASP A 153 -18.00 -11.14 -4.09
CA ASP A 153 -17.95 -9.81 -4.66
C ASP A 153 -18.78 -8.78 -3.86
N ILE A 154 -19.88 -9.18 -3.21
CA ILE A 154 -20.69 -8.31 -2.35
C ILE A 154 -19.87 -7.89 -1.14
N TRP A 155 -19.36 -8.87 -0.39
CA TRP A 155 -18.64 -8.63 0.86
C TRP A 155 -17.32 -7.90 0.64
N VAL A 156 -16.60 -8.20 -0.46
CA VAL A 156 -15.41 -7.44 -0.84
C VAL A 156 -15.74 -6.00 -1.22
N ASN A 157 -16.90 -5.75 -1.84
CA ASN A 157 -17.34 -4.38 -2.13
C ASN A 157 -17.72 -3.58 -0.87
N LYS A 158 -18.00 -4.23 0.26
CA LYS A 158 -18.16 -3.60 1.58
C LYS A 158 -16.85 -3.46 2.37
N SER A 159 -15.71 -3.52 1.68
CA SER A 159 -14.38 -3.37 2.28
C SER A 159 -13.44 -2.53 1.41
N LEU A 160 -12.30 -2.12 1.98
CA LEU A 160 -11.20 -1.49 1.26
C LEU A 160 -9.86 -2.16 1.59
N TYR A 161 -8.89 -1.97 0.70
CA TYR A 161 -7.51 -2.40 0.90
C TYR A 161 -6.62 -1.18 1.10
N ALA A 162 -5.91 -1.12 2.22
CA ALA A 162 -4.94 -0.09 2.50
C ALA A 162 -3.61 -0.42 1.78
N GLN A 163 -3.41 0.18 0.61
CA GLN A 163 -2.20 0.05 -0.20
C GLN A 163 -1.02 0.80 0.42
N ARG A 164 -1.28 1.94 1.07
CA ARG A 164 -0.28 2.71 1.80
C ARG A 164 -0.79 3.01 3.21
N VAL A 165 0.04 2.69 4.19
CA VAL A 165 -0.14 3.03 5.59
C VAL A 165 1.26 3.31 6.13
N GLY A 166 1.57 4.56 6.44
CA GLY A 166 2.88 4.89 6.97
C GLY A 166 3.02 6.33 7.38
N ALA A 167 3.83 6.55 8.41
CA ALA A 167 4.26 7.88 8.83
C ALA A 167 5.45 8.37 8.00
N LEU A 168 5.53 9.68 7.89
CA LEU A 168 6.60 10.43 7.25
C LEU A 168 7.64 10.84 8.30
N PRO A 169 8.86 11.21 7.89
CA PRO A 169 9.83 11.74 8.82
C PRO A 169 9.43 13.13 9.34
N PRO A 170 9.78 13.46 10.59
CA PRO A 170 10.49 12.62 11.56
C PRO A 170 9.58 11.65 12.35
N TYR A 171 8.25 11.73 12.15
CA TYR A 171 7.25 11.00 12.93
C TYR A 171 7.33 9.47 12.83
N ASN A 172 7.91 8.93 11.76
CA ASN A 172 8.15 7.50 11.60
C ASN A 172 9.01 6.93 12.75
N GLU A 173 9.97 7.70 13.27
CA GLU A 173 10.85 7.30 14.37
C GLU A 173 10.16 7.42 15.75
N LEU A 174 9.06 8.19 15.83
CA LEU A 174 8.16 8.33 16.99
C LEU A 174 7.03 7.29 16.99
N LEU A 175 7.21 6.16 16.29
CA LEU A 175 6.17 5.13 16.12
C LEU A 175 4.89 5.66 15.44
N GLY A 176 4.99 6.74 14.64
CA GLY A 176 3.85 7.33 13.94
C GLY A 176 3.16 6.35 12.99
N GLY A 177 3.87 5.34 12.48
CA GLY A 177 3.26 4.28 11.67
C GLY A 177 2.11 3.57 12.39
N LYS A 178 2.20 3.39 13.72
CA LYS A 178 1.11 2.82 14.53
C LYS A 178 -0.10 3.75 14.58
N MET A 179 0.10 5.06 14.67
CA MET A 179 -1.00 6.03 14.61
C MET A 179 -1.73 5.97 13.28
N VAL A 180 -0.97 5.95 12.17
CA VAL A 180 -1.55 5.85 10.82
C VAL A 180 -2.31 4.53 10.65
N ALA A 181 -1.84 3.43 11.25
CA ALA A 181 -2.56 2.17 11.26
C ALA A 181 -3.81 2.17 12.14
N LEU A 182 -3.77 2.78 13.33
CA LEU A 182 -4.96 2.97 14.19
C LEU A 182 -6.03 3.76 13.44
N ALA A 183 -5.63 4.81 12.73
CA ALA A 183 -6.52 5.70 11.98
C ALA A 183 -7.35 4.96 10.92
N LEU A 184 -6.90 3.80 10.42
CA LEU A 184 -7.72 2.93 9.55
C LEU A 184 -9.05 2.52 10.20
N THR A 185 -9.12 2.49 11.52
CA THR A 185 -10.31 2.10 12.28
C THR A 185 -11.14 3.25 12.82
N CYS A 186 -10.82 4.50 12.45
CA CYS A 186 -11.55 5.64 12.97
C CYS A 186 -12.93 5.81 12.32
N ASN A 187 -13.83 6.44 13.07
CA ASN A 187 -15.18 6.75 12.61
C ASN A 187 -15.17 7.60 11.34
N GLU A 188 -14.25 8.56 11.26
CA GLU A 188 -14.13 9.54 10.20
C GLU A 188 -13.84 8.90 8.83
N ILE A 189 -13.08 7.80 8.78
CA ILE A 189 -12.88 7.02 7.55
C ILE A 189 -14.18 6.34 7.12
N ARG A 190 -14.92 5.75 8.06
CA ARG A 190 -16.22 5.11 7.78
C ARG A 190 -17.23 6.13 7.27
N GLU A 191 -17.33 7.29 7.90
CA GLU A 191 -18.23 8.36 7.47
C GLU A 191 -17.82 8.97 6.13
N ALA A 192 -16.52 9.14 5.87
CA ALA A 192 -16.04 9.56 4.56
C ALA A 192 -16.38 8.52 3.47
N TYR A 193 -16.27 7.23 3.77
CA TYR A 193 -16.66 6.17 2.84
C TYR A 193 -18.17 6.23 2.54
N LYS A 194 -18.98 6.34 3.60
CA LYS A 194 -20.44 6.43 3.50
C LYS A 194 -20.87 7.61 2.62
N ARG A 195 -20.31 8.80 2.87
CA ARG A 195 -20.58 10.01 2.08
C ARG A 195 -20.17 9.85 0.62
N LYS A 196 -19.00 9.27 0.35
CA LYS A 196 -18.43 9.14 -1.00
C LYS A 196 -19.15 8.11 -1.86
N TYR A 197 -19.66 7.04 -1.25
CA TYR A 197 -20.21 5.88 -1.97
C TYR A 197 -21.71 5.66 -1.77
N SER A 198 -22.44 6.62 -1.19
CA SER A 198 -23.88 6.51 -0.89
C SER A 198 -24.74 6.13 -2.09
N ASN A 199 -24.42 6.65 -3.28
CA ASN A 199 -25.17 6.39 -4.51
C ASN A 199 -24.36 5.53 -5.51
N TYR A 200 -23.37 4.79 -5.04
CA TYR A 200 -22.47 4.05 -5.90
C TYR A 200 -23.12 2.75 -6.43
N ALA A 201 -23.25 2.65 -7.75
CA ALA A 201 -23.57 1.39 -8.42
C ALA A 201 -22.29 0.67 -8.84
N THR A 202 -22.21 -0.64 -8.57
CA THR A 202 -21.07 -1.48 -8.97
C THR A 202 -20.87 -1.44 -10.50
N LEU A 203 -19.63 -1.31 -10.96
CA LEU A 203 -19.35 -1.11 -12.39
C LEU A 203 -19.85 -2.25 -13.29
N LEU A 204 -19.62 -3.50 -12.86
CA LEU A 204 -19.89 -4.70 -13.65
C LEU A 204 -21.35 -5.15 -13.60
N LYS A 205 -21.93 -5.25 -12.39
CA LYS A 205 -23.29 -5.78 -12.18
C LYS A 205 -24.35 -4.69 -11.99
N LYS A 206 -23.95 -3.41 -11.97
CA LYS A 206 -24.84 -2.25 -11.73
C LYS A 206 -25.71 -2.33 -10.46
N ARG A 207 -25.30 -3.17 -9.49
CA ARG A 207 -25.95 -3.28 -8.18
C ARG A 207 -25.66 -2.05 -7.34
N GLN A 208 -26.68 -1.46 -6.74
CA GLN A 208 -26.52 -0.55 -5.60
C GLN A 208 -26.26 -1.40 -4.35
N LEU A 209 -25.24 -1.02 -3.61
CA LEU A 209 -24.89 -1.66 -2.34
C LEU A 209 -24.93 -0.58 -1.27
N GLU A 210 -25.44 -0.95 -0.09
CA GLU A 210 -25.33 -0.08 1.09
C GLU A 210 -23.87 0.34 1.31
N PRO A 211 -23.60 1.64 1.52
CA PRO A 211 -22.26 2.21 1.58
C PRO A 211 -21.60 1.96 2.94
N GLU A 212 -21.60 0.70 3.36
CA GLU A 212 -21.07 0.22 4.62
C GLU A 212 -19.62 -0.25 4.45
N LEU A 213 -18.68 0.42 5.12
CA LEU A 213 -17.30 -0.04 5.21
C LEU A 213 -17.15 -0.96 6.42
N LEU A 214 -17.25 -2.27 6.20
CA LEU A 214 -17.24 -3.27 7.27
C LEU A 214 -15.84 -3.59 7.79
N PHE A 215 -14.83 -3.54 6.91
CA PHE A 215 -13.45 -3.80 7.29
C PHE A 215 -12.46 -3.23 6.27
N ILE A 216 -11.21 -3.08 6.71
CA ILE A 216 -10.07 -2.75 5.86
C ILE A 216 -9.06 -3.89 5.95
N THR A 217 -8.45 -4.26 4.84
CA THR A 217 -7.32 -5.20 4.83
C THR A 217 -6.04 -4.49 4.38
N THR A 218 -4.89 -4.99 4.80
CA THR A 218 -3.59 -4.58 4.22
C THR A 218 -2.65 -5.77 4.14
N THR A 219 -1.61 -5.62 3.33
CA THR A 219 -0.44 -6.50 3.42
C THR A 219 0.74 -5.68 3.90
N SER A 220 1.59 -6.29 4.72
CA SER A 220 2.90 -5.73 5.02
C SER A 220 3.76 -5.62 3.75
N ALA A 221 4.81 -4.82 3.83
CA ALA A 221 5.81 -4.74 2.77
C ALA A 221 6.59 -6.06 2.62
N PHE A 222 7.07 -6.59 3.75
CA PHE A 222 8.09 -7.63 3.85
C PHE A 222 7.82 -8.48 5.10
N GLY A 223 7.30 -9.71 4.99
CA GLY A 223 7.06 -10.57 6.16
C GLY A 223 6.03 -10.01 7.14
N GLU A 224 6.22 -10.12 8.45
CA GLU A 224 5.36 -9.44 9.44
C GLU A 224 5.81 -7.99 9.67
N SER A 225 4.86 -7.11 10.01
CA SER A 225 5.13 -5.70 10.28
C SER A 225 4.90 -5.34 11.74
N SER A 226 5.90 -4.73 12.38
CA SER A 226 5.80 -4.20 13.75
C SER A 226 4.78 -3.06 13.91
N ILE A 227 4.33 -2.47 12.79
CA ILE A 227 3.27 -1.46 12.77
C ILE A 227 1.92 -2.10 13.14
N TYR A 228 1.67 -3.32 12.67
CA TYR A 228 0.38 -4.00 12.81
C TYR A 228 0.40 -5.07 13.90
N ASN A 229 1.55 -5.68 14.14
CA ASN A 229 1.70 -6.74 15.15
C ASN A 229 1.34 -6.22 16.55
N ARG A 230 0.38 -6.90 17.20
CA ARG A 230 -0.12 -6.58 18.54
C ARG A 230 -0.60 -5.13 18.66
N LEU A 231 -1.11 -4.55 17.57
CA LEU A 231 -1.69 -3.21 17.59
C LEU A 231 -3.01 -3.27 18.35
N LYS A 232 -3.07 -2.55 19.48
CA LYS A 232 -4.23 -2.48 20.36
C LYS A 232 -4.66 -1.05 20.64
N TYR A 233 -5.95 -0.87 20.90
CA TYR A 233 -6.56 0.36 21.41
C TYR A 233 -7.46 -0.03 22.59
N ASN A 234 -7.19 0.51 23.79
CA ASN A 234 -7.89 0.14 25.04
C ASN A 234 -8.00 -1.39 25.22
N GLU A 235 -6.87 -2.09 25.11
CA GLU A 235 -6.74 -3.56 25.16
C GLU A 235 -7.43 -4.37 24.05
N GLU A 236 -8.30 -3.77 23.24
CA GLU A 236 -8.89 -4.40 22.07
C GLU A 236 -7.86 -4.50 20.92
N VAL A 237 -7.83 -5.65 20.24
CA VAL A 237 -7.01 -5.83 19.04
C VAL A 237 -7.60 -5.00 17.90
N VAL A 238 -6.76 -4.18 17.27
CA VAL A 238 -7.15 -3.29 16.16
C VAL A 238 -6.78 -3.90 14.81
N ALA A 239 -5.64 -4.61 14.76
CA ALA A 239 -5.15 -5.29 13.56
C ALA A 239 -5.01 -6.79 13.83
N GLU A 240 -5.88 -7.58 13.20
CA GLU A 240 -5.89 -9.04 13.30
C GLU A 240 -4.96 -9.63 12.22
N PHE A 241 -4.03 -10.49 12.63
CA PHE A 241 -3.14 -11.19 11.70
C PHE A 241 -3.84 -12.41 11.11
N LEU A 242 -3.94 -12.49 9.79
CA LEU A 242 -4.65 -13.55 9.07
C LEU A 242 -3.72 -14.61 8.48
N GLY A 243 -2.42 -14.50 8.71
CA GLY A 243 -1.39 -15.34 8.10
C GLY A 243 -0.70 -14.66 6.93
N TYR A 244 -0.17 -15.46 6.02
CA TYR A 244 0.73 -14.99 4.95
C TYR A 244 0.10 -15.15 3.56
N THR A 245 0.46 -14.23 2.65
CA THR A 245 0.28 -14.48 1.22
C THR A 245 1.20 -15.60 0.75
N LYS A 246 0.88 -16.22 -0.39
CA LYS A 246 1.75 -17.24 -1.02
C LYS A 246 2.97 -16.64 -1.73
N GLY A 247 3.08 -15.31 -1.80
CA GLY A 247 4.12 -14.65 -2.61
C GLY A 247 3.93 -14.90 -4.11
N SER A 248 2.69 -14.79 -4.59
CA SER A 248 2.35 -14.89 -6.02
C SER A 248 2.15 -13.49 -6.60
N GLY A 249 2.77 -13.22 -7.75
CA GLY A 249 2.72 -11.94 -8.44
C GLY A 249 3.86 -11.81 -9.43
N THR A 250 3.86 -10.75 -10.23
CA THR A 250 4.96 -10.46 -11.14
C THR A 250 5.97 -9.54 -10.48
N PHE A 251 7.24 -9.84 -10.67
CA PHE A 251 8.30 -8.89 -10.42
C PHE A 251 8.31 -7.75 -11.41
N HIS A 252 9.19 -6.81 -11.13
CA HIS A 252 9.44 -5.72 -12.03
C HIS A 252 10.00 -6.25 -13.34
N ILE A 253 9.18 -6.25 -14.39
CA ILE A 253 9.63 -6.46 -15.75
C ILE A 253 9.80 -5.07 -16.36
N PRO A 254 11.02 -4.68 -16.77
CA PRO A 254 11.26 -3.42 -17.46
C PRO A 254 10.32 -3.25 -18.66
N GLU A 255 9.90 -2.02 -18.93
CA GLU A 255 8.87 -1.77 -19.94
C GLU A 255 9.31 -2.24 -21.35
N SER A 256 10.60 -2.19 -21.68
CA SER A 256 11.16 -2.73 -22.92
C SER A 256 10.92 -4.24 -23.04
N LEU A 257 11.30 -5.02 -22.02
CA LEU A 257 11.10 -6.46 -21.99
C LEU A 257 9.61 -6.82 -21.97
N TYR A 258 8.78 -6.03 -21.29
CA TYR A 258 7.34 -6.24 -21.29
C TYR A 258 6.73 -6.06 -22.70
N LYS A 259 7.19 -5.07 -23.48
CA LYS A 259 6.76 -4.88 -24.88
C LYS A 259 7.18 -6.04 -25.77
N GLU A 260 8.39 -6.57 -25.59
CA GLU A 260 8.85 -7.76 -26.31
C GLU A 260 7.99 -8.99 -25.98
N LEU A 261 7.64 -9.17 -24.70
CA LEU A 261 6.72 -10.23 -24.28
C LEU A 261 5.34 -10.09 -24.91
N LEU A 262 4.83 -8.85 -25.05
CA LEU A 262 3.56 -8.59 -25.73
C LEU A 262 3.64 -8.92 -27.22
N ALA A 263 4.69 -8.51 -27.92
CA ALA A 263 4.89 -8.83 -29.34
C ALA A 263 5.01 -10.35 -29.56
N PHE A 264 5.68 -11.05 -28.65
CA PHE A 264 5.73 -12.51 -28.66
C PHE A 264 4.33 -13.13 -28.49
N LEU A 265 3.53 -12.66 -27.52
CA LEU A 265 2.17 -13.16 -27.32
C LEU A 265 1.26 -12.87 -28.53
N GLU A 266 1.38 -11.69 -29.13
CA GLU A 266 0.66 -11.32 -30.35
C GLU A 266 1.01 -12.25 -31.52
N SER A 267 2.29 -12.61 -31.68
CA SER A 267 2.72 -13.60 -32.68
C SER A 267 2.14 -15.01 -32.46
N LYS A 268 1.61 -15.29 -31.26
CA LYS A 268 0.90 -16.52 -30.91
C LYS A 268 -0.63 -16.38 -31.03
N GLY A 269 -1.12 -15.27 -31.58
CA GLY A 269 -2.55 -14.99 -31.75
C GLY A 269 -3.27 -14.58 -30.46
N ILE A 270 -2.54 -14.17 -29.43
CA ILE A 270 -3.14 -13.71 -28.18
C ILE A 270 -3.57 -12.25 -28.31
N ASP A 271 -4.82 -11.97 -27.93
CA ASP A 271 -5.30 -10.59 -27.86
C ASP A 271 -4.56 -9.79 -26.76
N ILE A 272 -3.77 -8.83 -27.23
CA ILE A 272 -3.07 -7.84 -26.41
C ILE A 272 -3.74 -6.46 -26.48
N SER A 273 -5.01 -6.35 -26.88
CA SER A 273 -5.75 -5.10 -26.87
C SER A 273 -5.84 -4.50 -25.45
N ARG A 274 -5.99 -3.17 -25.37
CA ARG A 274 -6.22 -2.44 -24.12
C ARG A 274 -7.72 -2.16 -24.02
N GLY A 275 -8.34 -2.44 -22.87
CA GLY A 275 -9.75 -2.11 -22.64
C GLY A 275 -10.17 -2.34 -21.19
N CYS A 276 -11.25 -1.67 -20.76
CA CYS A 276 -11.83 -1.79 -19.42
C CYS A 276 -12.32 -3.23 -19.13
N GLU A 277 -12.70 -3.95 -20.19
CA GLU A 277 -13.16 -5.35 -20.18
C GLU A 277 -12.09 -6.35 -19.70
N HIS A 278 -10.81 -5.97 -19.78
CA HIS A 278 -9.69 -6.83 -19.43
C HIS A 278 -9.34 -6.83 -17.93
N GLY A 279 -9.99 -5.96 -17.16
CA GLY A 279 -9.86 -5.89 -15.70
C GLY A 279 -8.50 -5.38 -15.17
N PRO A 280 -8.40 -5.15 -13.84
CA PRO A 280 -7.22 -4.57 -13.20
C PRO A 280 -5.96 -5.44 -13.29
N SER A 281 -6.10 -6.71 -13.68
CA SER A 281 -5.03 -7.71 -13.64
C SER A 281 -4.42 -8.00 -15.02
N ARG A 282 -4.74 -7.23 -16.08
CA ARG A 282 -4.30 -7.51 -17.45
C ARG A 282 -2.79 -7.73 -17.57
N LYS A 283 -1.96 -6.82 -17.02
CA LYS A 283 -0.49 -6.94 -17.08
C LYS A 283 -0.02 -8.24 -16.41
N LEU A 284 -0.51 -8.53 -15.21
CA LEU A 284 -0.22 -9.77 -14.49
C LEU A 284 -0.65 -11.02 -15.29
N ARG A 285 -1.84 -10.99 -15.90
CA ARG A 285 -2.38 -12.08 -16.72
C ARG A 285 -1.51 -12.35 -17.95
N LEU A 286 -1.15 -11.30 -18.69
CA LEU A 286 -0.32 -11.43 -19.89
C LEU A 286 1.10 -11.88 -19.54
N ILE A 287 1.70 -11.36 -18.47
CA ILE A 287 3.00 -11.87 -18.01
C ILE A 287 2.90 -13.34 -17.61
N SER A 288 1.90 -13.73 -16.84
CA SER A 288 1.70 -15.13 -16.42
C SER A 288 1.52 -16.06 -17.63
N LEU A 289 0.79 -15.60 -18.66
CA LEU A 289 0.61 -16.33 -19.91
C LEU A 289 1.94 -16.43 -20.69
N GLY A 290 2.67 -15.32 -20.80
CA GLY A 290 3.99 -15.28 -21.42
C GLY A 290 4.96 -16.25 -20.76
N LEU A 291 5.08 -16.22 -19.43
CA LEU A 291 5.91 -17.16 -18.67
C LEU A 291 5.53 -18.63 -18.92
N ARG A 292 4.24 -18.92 -19.13
CA ARG A 292 3.77 -20.27 -19.51
C ARG A 292 4.25 -20.67 -20.90
N TYR A 293 4.12 -19.80 -21.90
CA TYR A 293 4.64 -20.07 -23.25
C TYR A 293 6.16 -20.26 -23.28
N LEU A 294 6.88 -19.61 -22.36
CA LEU A 294 8.33 -19.73 -22.21
C LEU A 294 8.78 -20.92 -21.35
N GLY A 295 7.85 -21.79 -20.92
CA GLY A 295 8.19 -22.97 -20.10
C GLY A 295 8.63 -22.66 -18.67
N ILE A 296 8.37 -21.45 -18.17
CA ILE A 296 8.77 -20.96 -16.83
C ILE A 296 7.57 -20.46 -16.02
N ALA A 297 6.42 -21.16 -16.14
CA ALA A 297 5.15 -20.75 -15.54
C ALA A 297 5.24 -20.50 -14.02
N ASP A 298 6.11 -21.23 -13.32
CA ASP A 298 6.27 -21.14 -11.86
C ASP A 298 6.90 -19.82 -11.40
N PHE A 299 7.48 -19.02 -12.30
CA PHE A 299 8.12 -17.74 -11.94
C PHE A 299 7.12 -16.67 -11.49
N VAL A 300 5.80 -16.92 -11.65
CA VAL A 300 4.75 -16.12 -11.02
C VAL A 300 4.75 -16.28 -9.49
N TYR A 301 5.34 -17.37 -8.97
CA TYR A 301 5.52 -17.58 -7.54
C TYR A 301 6.95 -17.26 -7.16
N HIS A 302 7.06 -16.30 -6.26
CA HIS A 302 8.33 -15.73 -5.92
C HIS A 302 8.72 -15.85 -4.45
N GLY A 303 7.88 -16.48 -3.65
CA GLY A 303 8.18 -16.81 -2.27
C GLY A 303 8.25 -15.64 -1.29
N ILE A 304 8.20 -14.38 -1.74
CA ILE A 304 8.13 -13.21 -0.84
C ILE A 304 6.72 -13.16 -0.23
N LYS A 305 6.59 -13.78 0.94
CA LYS A 305 5.37 -13.81 1.74
C LYS A 305 5.17 -12.46 2.43
N ARG A 306 3.94 -11.95 2.38
CA ARG A 306 3.52 -10.74 3.10
C ARG A 306 2.50 -11.13 4.15
N GLY A 307 2.65 -10.59 5.35
CA GLY A 307 1.64 -10.71 6.39
C GLY A 307 0.35 -10.02 5.96
N VAL A 308 -0.77 -10.71 6.11
CA VAL A 308 -2.11 -10.19 5.81
C VAL A 308 -2.73 -9.75 7.13
N TYR A 309 -3.23 -8.51 7.17
CA TYR A 309 -3.86 -7.94 8.35
C TYR A 309 -5.26 -7.45 8.05
N LEU A 310 -6.16 -7.63 9.01
CA LEU A 310 -7.56 -7.21 8.99
C LEU A 310 -7.81 -6.17 10.08
N PHE A 311 -8.50 -5.10 9.70
CA PHE A 311 -8.97 -4.04 10.57
C PHE A 311 -10.50 -4.07 10.57
N PRO A 312 -11.14 -4.75 11.54
CA PRO A 312 -12.59 -4.78 11.63
C PRO A 312 -13.13 -3.40 12.03
N LEU A 313 -14.18 -2.95 11.36
CA LEU A 313 -14.92 -1.72 11.70
C LEU A 313 -16.27 -2.02 12.36
N ALA A 314 -16.69 -3.29 12.34
CA ALA A 314 -17.83 -3.82 13.07
C ALA A 314 -17.38 -4.93 14.02
N LYS A 315 -17.89 -4.94 15.26
CA LYS A 315 -17.55 -5.93 16.30
C LYS A 315 -18.05 -7.33 15.95
N ASN A 316 -19.21 -7.43 15.33
CA ASN A 316 -19.84 -8.68 14.90
C ASN A 316 -19.56 -9.02 13.42
N LEU A 317 -18.40 -8.60 12.87
CA LEU A 317 -18.08 -8.71 11.44
C LEU A 317 -18.37 -10.10 10.82
N LYS A 318 -18.01 -11.19 11.50
CA LYS A 318 -18.26 -12.55 10.99
C LYS A 318 -19.75 -12.88 10.93
N LYS A 319 -20.55 -12.42 11.89
CA LYS A 319 -21.99 -12.63 11.89
C LYS A 319 -22.69 -11.79 10.82
N VAL A 320 -22.23 -10.56 10.60
CA VAL A 320 -22.70 -9.74 9.47
C VAL A 320 -22.52 -10.49 8.14
N ILE A 321 -21.35 -11.11 7.94
CA ILE A 321 -21.04 -11.83 6.69
C ILE A 321 -21.78 -13.17 6.58
N ASN A 322 -21.84 -13.95 7.66
CA ASN A 322 -22.32 -15.34 7.60
C ASN A 322 -23.82 -15.49 7.92
N GLU A 323 -24.38 -14.58 8.70
CA GLU A 323 -25.74 -14.65 9.25
C GLU A 323 -26.61 -13.45 8.82
N GLY A 324 -26.02 -12.45 8.13
CA GLY A 324 -26.76 -11.27 7.67
C GLY A 324 -27.17 -10.29 8.78
N GLU A 325 -26.56 -10.38 9.97
CA GLU A 325 -26.81 -9.44 11.07
C GLU A 325 -26.49 -7.99 10.69
N SER A 326 -27.15 -7.02 11.33
CA SER A 326 -26.76 -5.61 11.23
C SER A 326 -25.40 -5.35 11.91
N PRO A 327 -24.55 -4.49 11.35
CA PRO A 327 -23.22 -4.22 11.91
C PRO A 327 -23.29 -3.45 13.23
N ILE A 328 -22.64 -3.99 14.26
CA ILE A 328 -22.36 -3.31 15.52
C ILE A 328 -21.05 -2.55 15.35
N TRP A 329 -21.17 -1.27 15.00
CA TRP A 329 -20.05 -0.41 14.68
C TRP A 329 -19.07 -0.24 15.85
N VAL A 330 -17.78 -0.32 15.54
CA VAL A 330 -16.72 0.12 16.44
C VAL A 330 -16.75 1.65 16.51
N ASP A 331 -16.72 2.19 17.72
CA ASP A 331 -16.64 3.63 18.00
C ASP A 331 -15.20 4.01 18.37
N ARG A 332 -14.50 4.64 17.42
CA ARG A 332 -13.11 5.08 17.58
C ARG A 332 -12.95 6.47 16.95
N PRO A 333 -13.33 7.56 17.63
CA PRO A 333 -13.09 8.91 17.13
C PRO A 333 -11.60 9.15 16.88
N PHE A 334 -11.24 9.77 15.77
CA PHE A 334 -9.84 9.94 15.35
C PHE A 334 -9.01 10.65 16.43
N ASN A 335 -9.54 11.71 17.05
CA ASN A 335 -8.86 12.44 18.12
C ASN A 335 -8.51 11.53 19.32
N LYS A 336 -9.40 10.62 19.72
CA LYS A 336 -9.13 9.67 20.82
C LYS A 336 -8.05 8.65 20.47
N LEU A 337 -7.93 8.28 19.19
CA LEU A 337 -6.83 7.45 18.72
C LEU A 337 -5.49 8.19 18.77
N VAL A 338 -5.50 9.50 18.45
CA VAL A 338 -4.31 10.37 18.53
C VAL A 338 -3.81 10.48 19.96
N ASP A 339 -4.71 10.81 20.89
CA ASP A 339 -4.37 10.95 22.31
C ASP A 339 -3.77 9.65 22.86
N TYR A 340 -4.45 8.52 22.59
CA TYR A 340 -3.97 7.21 23.01
C TYR A 340 -2.60 6.87 22.41
N TRP A 341 -2.38 7.05 21.11
CA TRP A 341 -1.08 6.79 20.49
C TRP A 341 0.03 7.66 21.11
N LYS A 342 -0.28 8.93 21.35
CA LYS A 342 0.68 9.90 21.87
C LYS A 342 1.16 9.52 23.26
N GLU A 343 0.23 9.24 24.16
CA GLU A 343 0.52 8.82 25.54
C GLU A 343 1.18 7.44 25.59
N ARG A 344 0.63 6.47 24.86
CA ARG A 344 1.06 5.07 24.93
C ARG A 344 2.42 4.83 24.27
N TRP A 345 2.73 5.56 23.21
CA TRP A 345 3.89 5.28 22.35
C TRP A 345 4.76 6.48 22.06
N ALA A 346 4.21 7.60 21.56
CA ALA A 346 5.04 8.69 21.05
C ALA A 346 5.91 9.35 22.13
N ILE A 347 5.31 9.77 23.24
CA ILE A 347 6.02 10.43 24.36
C ILE A 347 7.00 9.46 25.05
N PRO A 348 6.63 8.21 25.38
CA PRO A 348 7.61 7.26 25.92
C PRO A 348 8.73 6.90 24.94
N ARG A 349 8.47 6.93 23.62
CA ARG A 349 9.50 6.68 22.60
C ARG A 349 10.46 7.86 22.50
N SER A 350 9.96 9.09 22.50
CA SER A 350 10.78 10.30 22.35
C SER A 350 11.81 10.46 23.47
N LYS A 351 11.47 10.02 24.70
CA LYS A 351 12.36 10.01 25.87
C LYS A 351 13.43 8.92 25.80
N ARG A 352 13.14 7.78 25.14
CA ARG A 352 14.05 6.62 25.08
C ARG A 352 14.98 6.63 23.88
N VAL A 353 14.54 7.21 22.76
CA VAL A 353 15.31 7.23 21.51
C VAL A 353 15.28 8.63 20.93
N LEU A 354 16.47 9.17 20.65
CA LEU A 354 16.64 10.54 20.15
C LEU A 354 16.82 10.63 18.63
N LYS A 355 16.93 9.50 17.92
CA LYS A 355 17.13 9.44 16.46
C LYS A 355 16.15 10.30 15.64
N TRP A 356 14.92 10.46 16.11
CA TRP A 356 13.93 11.33 15.46
C TRP A 356 14.38 12.80 15.39
N LYS A 357 15.21 13.27 16.34
CA LYS A 357 15.78 14.63 16.37
C LYS A 357 16.84 14.85 15.30
N GLU A 358 17.49 13.78 14.84
CA GLU A 358 18.58 13.82 13.84
C GLU A 358 18.07 14.00 12.41
N PHE A 359 16.75 13.96 12.18
CA PHE A 359 16.20 14.17 10.86
C PHE A 359 16.43 15.62 10.41
N ASP A 360 17.22 15.79 9.36
CA ASP A 360 17.51 17.06 8.72
C ASP A 360 16.78 17.16 7.39
N CYS A 361 15.85 18.11 7.29
CA CYS A 361 15.08 18.34 6.07
C CYS A 361 15.97 18.79 4.91
N ASN A 362 16.94 19.69 5.14
CA ASN A 362 17.79 20.19 4.06
C ASN A 362 18.61 19.08 3.45
N LYS A 363 19.28 18.29 4.31
CA LYS A 363 20.03 17.11 3.87
C LYS A 363 19.15 16.11 3.13
N PHE A 364 17.95 15.83 3.65
CA PHE A 364 17.00 14.94 2.99
C PHE A 364 16.65 15.43 1.58
N PHE A 365 16.34 16.72 1.39
CA PHE A 365 16.01 17.24 0.06
C PHE A 365 17.21 17.33 -0.88
N GLU A 366 18.41 17.64 -0.38
CA GLU A 366 19.65 17.63 -1.18
C GLU A 366 19.95 16.23 -1.74
N GLU A 367 19.79 15.18 -0.93
CA GLU A 367 19.93 13.79 -1.40
C GLU A 367 18.91 13.44 -2.49
N ILE A 368 17.68 13.95 -2.37
CA ILE A 368 16.64 13.74 -3.38
C ILE A 368 16.92 14.54 -4.66
N GLU A 369 17.40 15.77 -4.57
CA GLU A 369 17.78 16.57 -5.73
C GLU A 369 18.91 15.88 -6.51
N LYS A 370 19.96 15.43 -5.82
CA LYS A 370 21.04 14.64 -6.43
C LYS A 370 20.52 13.36 -7.10
N MET A 371 19.67 12.60 -6.41
CA MET A 371 19.05 11.41 -6.99
C MET A 371 18.22 11.76 -8.24
N LEU A 372 17.50 12.89 -8.25
CA LEU A 372 16.72 13.33 -9.40
C LEU A 372 17.60 13.75 -10.57
N GLU A 373 18.82 14.23 -10.35
CA GLU A 373 19.77 14.53 -11.42
C GLU A 373 20.29 13.24 -12.09
N GLU A 374 20.52 12.18 -11.31
CA GLU A 374 21.07 10.90 -11.75
C GLU A 374 20.07 9.99 -12.51
N VAL A 375 18.75 10.16 -12.28
CA VAL A 375 17.68 9.29 -12.83
C VAL A 375 16.99 9.80 -14.09
#